data_AF-A0AAT9IE53-F1
#
_entry.id   AF-A0AAT9IE53-F1
#
_cell.length_a   1.000
_cell.length_b   1.000
_cell.length_c   1.000
_cell.angle_alpha   90.00
_cell.angle_beta   90.00
_cell.angle_gamma   90.00
#
_symmetry.space_group_name_H-M   'P 1'
#
loop_
_entity.id
_entity.type
_entity.pdbx_description
1 polymer ?
#
loop_
_entity_poly.entity_id
_entity_poly.type
_entity_poly.pdbx_seq_one_letter_code
_entity_poly.pdbx_strand_id
1 'polypeptide(L)'
;MNVKDYIESGIIERYVLGLATPEQEEELTYLRMLYPELEKEVGAVELRVEEQVLDEAVMPPAKLKRAIFKRMDYSGHSQDHYRRNSNNANAYTPPEPVYINANPGWNRSIMVSIWWRCAFVAMCILSMSLAASTWYLYHRTTQLEEVLIKLKSPAVANPLPASH
;
A
#
# COMPACT_ATOMS: atom_id res chain seq x y z
N MET A 1 -13.85 -25.47 31.66
CA MET A 1 -13.59 -25.77 30.24
C MET A 1 -12.09 -25.60 30.00
N ASN A 2 -11.41 -26.53 29.33
CA ASN A 2 -10.04 -26.30 28.87
C ASN A 2 -10.12 -25.55 27.52
N VAL A 3 -9.33 -24.49 27.33
CA VAL A 3 -9.39 -23.70 26.09
C VAL A 3 -8.99 -24.53 24.88
N LYS A 4 -8.12 -25.51 25.07
CA LYS A 4 -7.71 -26.44 24.03
C LYS A 4 -8.88 -27.29 23.51
N ASP A 5 -9.71 -27.81 24.42
CA ASP A 5 -10.90 -28.58 24.06
C ASP A 5 -11.92 -27.72 23.28
N TYR A 6 -11.98 -26.43 23.61
CA TYR A 6 -12.83 -25.47 22.89
C TYR A 6 -12.32 -25.20 21.48
N ILE A 7 -11.01 -25.06 21.29
CA ILE A 7 -10.40 -24.94 19.95
C ILE A 7 -10.67 -26.20 19.12
N GLU A 8 -10.53 -27.39 19.71
CA GLU A 8 -10.77 -28.67 19.03
C GLU A 8 -12.27 -28.94 18.75
N SER A 9 -13.19 -28.18 19.36
CA SER A 9 -14.64 -28.37 19.22
C SER A 9 -15.21 -27.96 17.85
N GLY A 10 -14.47 -27.19 17.05
CA GLY A 10 -14.92 -26.72 15.75
C GLY A 10 -15.85 -25.50 15.78
N ILE A 11 -16.03 -24.86 16.94
CA ILE A 11 -16.90 -23.68 17.09
C ILE A 11 -16.31 -22.47 16.35
N ILE A 12 -14.98 -22.32 16.36
CA ILE A 12 -14.28 -21.20 15.74
C ILE A 12 -14.44 -21.22 14.22
N GLU A 13 -14.34 -22.40 13.60
CA GLU A 13 -14.52 -22.60 12.17
C GLU A 13 -15.95 -22.28 11.75
N ARG A 14 -16.94 -22.73 12.54
CA ARG A 14 -18.34 -22.39 12.29
C ARG A 14 -18.59 -20.90 12.43
N TYR A 15 -17.96 -20.26 13.41
CA TYR A 15 -18.05 -18.82 13.61
C TYR A 15 -17.48 -18.06 12.41
N VAL A 16 -16.26 -18.37 11.98
CA VAL A 16 -15.61 -17.71 10.83
C VAL A 16 -16.41 -17.89 9.54
N LEU A 17 -17.06 -19.04 9.36
CA LEU A 17 -17.92 -19.31 8.20
C LEU A 17 -19.35 -18.72 8.33
N GLY A 18 -19.69 -18.08 9.44
CA GLY A 18 -21.03 -17.54 9.70
C GLY A 18 -22.12 -18.60 9.92
N LEU A 19 -21.73 -19.78 10.40
CA LEU A 19 -22.59 -20.93 10.69
C LEU A 19 -22.80 -21.18 12.20
N ALA A 20 -22.19 -20.38 13.07
CA ALA A 20 -22.37 -20.48 14.51
C ALA A 20 -23.77 -20.03 14.94
N THR A 21 -24.28 -20.61 16.03
CA THR A 21 -25.51 -20.11 16.66
C THR A 21 -25.23 -18.82 17.42
N PRO A 22 -26.19 -17.91 17.60
CA PRO A 22 -25.97 -16.66 18.35
C PRO A 22 -25.45 -16.90 19.77
N GLU A 23 -25.85 -18.00 20.41
CA GLU A 23 -25.37 -18.41 21.73
C GLU A 23 -23.86 -18.75 21.70
N GLN A 24 -23.39 -19.43 20.66
CA GLN A 24 -21.97 -19.75 20.47
C GLN A 24 -21.14 -18.51 20.14
N GLU A 25 -21.71 -17.55 19.40
CA GLU A 25 -21.04 -16.27 19.13
C GLU A 25 -20.84 -15.46 20.41
N GLU A 26 -21.85 -15.41 21.27
CA GLU A 26 -21.79 -14.74 22.57
C GLU A 26 -20.77 -15.42 23.49
N GLU A 27 -20.79 -16.76 23.54
CA GLU A 27 -19.81 -17.56 24.28
C GLU A 27 -18.38 -17.29 23.79
N LEU A 28 -18.14 -17.34 22.47
CA LEU A 28 -16.84 -17.07 21.88
C LEU A 28 -16.39 -15.64 22.19
N THR A 29 -17.28 -14.66 22.08
CA THR A 29 -16.99 -13.25 22.39
C THR A 29 -16.58 -13.07 23.85
N TYR A 30 -17.28 -13.73 24.77
CA TYR A 30 -16.91 -13.76 26.19
C TYR A 30 -15.55 -14.43 26.42
N LEU A 31 -15.34 -15.62 25.84
CA LEU A 31 -14.10 -16.38 26.01
C LEU A 31 -12.88 -15.65 25.40
N ARG A 32 -13.04 -14.92 24.30
CA ARG A 32 -11.98 -14.07 23.70
C ARG A 32 -11.48 -12.99 24.66
N MET A 33 -12.33 -12.49 25.56
CA MET A 33 -11.92 -11.53 26.60
C MET A 33 -11.05 -12.17 27.68
N LEU A 34 -11.28 -13.46 27.97
CA LEU A 34 -10.55 -14.21 29.01
C LEU A 34 -9.26 -14.84 28.47
N TYR A 35 -9.27 -15.30 27.22
CA TYR A 35 -8.23 -16.12 26.62
C TYR A 35 -7.77 -15.54 25.27
N PRO A 36 -6.67 -14.75 25.24
CA PRO A 36 -6.17 -14.15 24.00
C PRO A 36 -5.61 -15.17 23.01
N GLU A 37 -5.43 -16.43 23.41
CA GLU A 37 -5.08 -17.53 22.51
C GLU A 37 -6.21 -17.87 21.53
N LEU A 38 -7.47 -17.65 21.89
CA LEU A 38 -8.60 -17.82 20.99
C LEU A 38 -8.56 -16.83 19.84
N GLU A 39 -8.13 -15.59 20.09
CA GLU A 39 -7.96 -14.58 19.03
C GLU A 39 -6.93 -15.04 17.98
N LYS A 40 -5.85 -15.68 18.43
CA LYS A 40 -4.82 -16.21 17.53
C LYS A 40 -5.37 -17.36 16.69
N GLU A 41 -6.17 -18.24 17.28
CA GLU A 41 -6.77 -19.34 16.53
C GLU A 41 -7.83 -18.85 15.54
N VAL A 42 -8.67 -17.88 15.93
CA VAL A 42 -9.63 -17.23 15.01
C VAL A 42 -8.89 -16.67 13.79
N GLY A 43 -7.82 -15.90 14.00
CA GLY A 43 -7.02 -15.37 12.90
C GLY A 43 -6.33 -16.46 12.05
N ALA A 44 -5.90 -17.57 12.66
CA ALA A 44 -5.34 -18.71 11.93
C ALA A 44 -6.38 -19.40 11.06
N VAL A 45 -7.61 -19.56 11.56
CA VAL A 45 -8.74 -20.11 10.80
C VAL A 45 -9.12 -19.17 9.65
N GLU A 46 -9.24 -17.86 9.90
CA GLU A 46 -9.54 -16.86 8.89
C GLU A 46 -8.53 -16.90 7.73
N LEU A 47 -7.24 -16.98 8.03
CA LEU A 47 -6.18 -17.08 7.02
C LEU A 47 -6.30 -18.37 6.20
N ARG A 48 -6.53 -19.52 6.86
CA ARG A 48 -6.73 -20.80 6.15
C ARG A 48 -7.92 -20.74 5.19
N VAL A 49 -9.02 -20.12 5.61
CA VAL A 49 -10.22 -19.93 4.79
C VAL A 49 -9.95 -18.97 3.64
N GLU A 50 -9.24 -17.86 3.89
CA GLU A 50 -8.85 -16.89 2.87
C GLU A 50 -8.01 -17.55 1.76
N GLU A 51 -6.96 -18.29 2.14
CA GLU A 51 -6.10 -19.01 1.19
C GLU A 51 -6.91 -19.97 0.31
N GLN A 52 -7.78 -20.77 0.92
CA GLN A 52 -8.62 -21.72 0.19
C GLN A 52 -9.60 -21.02 -0.77
N VAL A 53 -10.24 -19.93 -0.33
CA VAL A 53 -11.19 -19.17 -1.17
C VAL A 53 -10.47 -18.43 -2.30
N LEU A 54 -9.25 -17.95 -2.07
CA LEU A 54 -8.44 -17.28 -3.09
C LEU A 54 -7.96 -18.26 -4.15
N ASP A 55 -7.58 -19.49 -3.77
CA ASP A 55 -7.19 -20.53 -4.72
C ASP A 55 -8.33 -20.92 -5.68
N GLU A 56 -9.57 -20.88 -5.19
CA GLU A 56 -10.78 -21.16 -5.97
C GLU A 56 -11.44 -19.90 -6.58
N ALA A 57 -10.79 -18.73 -6.45
CA ALA A 57 -11.41 -17.46 -6.82
C ALA A 57 -11.62 -17.30 -8.33
N VAL A 58 -12.85 -16.93 -8.71
CA VAL A 58 -13.22 -16.63 -10.10
C VAL A 58 -13.11 -15.14 -10.38
N MET A 59 -12.56 -14.78 -11.54
CA MET A 59 -12.41 -13.37 -11.94
C MET A 59 -13.77 -12.66 -12.01
N PRO A 60 -13.99 -11.57 -11.24
CA PRO A 60 -15.26 -10.86 -11.25
C PRO A 60 -15.45 -10.05 -12.56
N PRO A 61 -16.70 -9.77 -12.97
CA PRO A 61 -16.97 -8.97 -14.17
C PRO A 61 -16.37 -7.57 -14.09
N ALA A 62 -15.69 -7.12 -15.15
CA ALA A 62 -15.00 -5.82 -15.19
C ALA A 62 -15.92 -4.59 -14.91
N LYS A 63 -17.22 -4.71 -15.19
CA LYS A 63 -18.21 -3.66 -14.92
C LYS A 63 -18.52 -3.49 -13.41
N LEU A 64 -18.33 -4.53 -12.60
CA LEU A 64 -18.66 -4.53 -11.18
C LEU A 64 -17.80 -3.53 -10.40
N LYS A 65 -16.48 -3.51 -10.68
CA LYS A 65 -15.55 -2.55 -10.08
C LYS A 65 -16.05 -1.12 -10.26
N ARG A 66 -16.37 -0.73 -11.50
CA ARG A 66 -16.86 0.63 -11.82
C ARG A 66 -18.17 0.97 -11.09
N ALA A 67 -19.09 0.01 -10.98
CA ALA A 67 -20.36 0.21 -10.28
C ALA A 67 -20.17 0.45 -8.77
N ILE A 68 -19.26 -0.29 -8.13
CA ILE A 68 -18.95 -0.15 -6.70
C ILE A 68 -18.30 1.23 -6.44
N PHE A 69 -17.27 1.60 -7.20
CA PHE A 69 -16.60 2.90 -7.04
C PHE A 69 -17.55 4.07 -7.25
N LYS A 70 -18.41 3.99 -8.28
CA LYS A 70 -19.44 5.01 -8.51
C LYS A 70 -20.34 5.18 -7.28
N ARG A 71 -20.83 4.10 -6.66
CA ARG A 71 -21.69 4.18 -5.46
C ARG A 71 -20.98 4.85 -4.27
N MET A 72 -19.71 4.55 -4.06
CA MET A 72 -18.92 5.15 -2.97
C MET A 72 -18.70 6.66 -3.17
N ASP A 73 -18.52 7.11 -4.41
CA ASP A 73 -18.37 8.54 -4.72
C ASP A 73 -19.66 9.33 -4.45
N TYR A 74 -20.85 8.73 -4.65
CA TYR A 74 -22.13 9.40 -4.34
C TYR A 74 -22.39 9.55 -2.85
N SER A 75 -21.93 8.63 -2.00
CA SER A 75 -22.09 8.73 -0.54
C SER A 75 -21.27 9.85 0.12
N GLY A 76 -20.36 10.50 -0.63
CA GLY A 76 -19.63 11.69 -0.18
C GLY A 76 -20.36 13.02 -0.41
N HIS A 77 -21.56 13.02 -1.02
CA HIS A 77 -22.32 14.24 -1.35
C HIS A 77 -23.75 14.28 -0.85
N SER A 78 -24.16 13.33 -0.01
CA SER A 78 -25.39 13.43 0.78
C SER A 78 -25.15 14.31 2.01
N GLN A 79 -24.75 15.57 1.81
CA GLN A 79 -25.19 16.63 2.73
C GLN A 79 -26.69 16.79 2.48
N ASP A 80 -27.48 15.92 3.12
CA ASP A 80 -28.91 16.14 3.20
C ASP A 80 -29.13 17.45 3.94
N HIS A 81 -29.50 18.46 3.16
CA HIS A 81 -30.01 19.73 3.62
C HIS A 81 -31.28 19.50 4.46
N TYR A 82 -31.12 19.18 5.74
CA TYR A 82 -32.12 19.50 6.75
C TYR A 82 -32.13 21.01 6.99
N ARG A 83 -32.52 21.78 5.96
CA ARG A 83 -32.98 23.15 6.12
C ARG A 83 -34.34 23.06 6.80
N ARG A 84 -34.32 22.89 8.12
CA ARG A 84 -35.50 22.88 9.01
C ARG A 84 -36.24 24.19 8.84
N ASN A 85 -37.29 24.19 8.01
CA ASN A 85 -38.29 25.23 7.98
C ASN A 85 -39.11 25.11 9.28
N SER A 86 -38.65 25.81 10.31
CA SER A 86 -39.25 25.84 11.64
C SER A 86 -40.49 26.73 11.64
N ASN A 87 -41.61 26.24 11.08
CA ASN A 87 -42.93 26.87 11.20
C ASN A 87 -44.05 25.83 11.37
N ASN A 88 -43.79 24.71 12.05
CA ASN A 88 -44.87 23.82 12.49
C ASN A 88 -44.54 23.20 13.85
N ALA A 89 -45.00 23.87 14.91
CA ALA A 89 -45.08 23.28 16.23
C ALA A 89 -46.21 22.26 16.20
N ASN A 90 -45.89 20.99 16.51
CA ASN A 90 -46.76 19.84 16.79
C ASN A 90 -46.57 18.60 15.90
N ALA A 91 -45.34 18.22 15.59
CA ALA A 91 -45.04 16.87 15.13
C ALA A 91 -44.17 16.14 16.16
N TYR A 92 -44.79 15.25 16.95
CA TYR A 92 -44.10 14.29 17.80
C TYR A 92 -43.38 13.30 16.89
N THR A 93 -42.05 13.32 16.91
CA THR A 93 -41.18 12.37 16.19
C THR A 93 -40.49 11.49 17.23
N PRO A 94 -40.50 10.14 17.08
CA PRO A 94 -39.88 9.23 18.03
C PRO A 94 -38.37 9.49 18.17
N PRO A 95 -37.73 9.14 19.31
CA PRO A 95 -36.33 9.42 19.52
C PRO A 95 -35.49 8.54 18.59
N GLU A 96 -34.94 9.13 17.53
CA GLU A 96 -33.91 8.48 16.73
C GLU A 96 -32.65 8.28 17.57
N PRO A 97 -31.95 7.14 17.43
CA PRO A 97 -30.74 6.89 18.18
C PRO A 97 -29.69 7.95 17.85
N VAL A 98 -29.18 8.60 18.89
CA VAL A 98 -28.11 9.59 18.80
C VAL A 98 -26.84 8.88 18.33
N TYR A 99 -26.57 8.94 17.03
CA TYR A 99 -25.27 8.56 16.50
C TYR A 99 -24.27 9.62 16.97
N ILE A 100 -23.32 9.22 17.84
CA ILE A 100 -22.18 10.06 18.17
C ILE A 100 -21.37 10.18 16.88
N ASN A 101 -21.48 11.33 16.23
CA ASN A 101 -20.65 11.68 15.09
C ASN A 101 -19.21 11.82 15.60
N ALA A 102 -18.45 10.72 15.61
CA ALA A 102 -17.02 10.77 15.72
C ALA A 102 -16.51 11.45 14.44
N ASN A 103 -16.54 12.78 14.41
CA ASN A 103 -15.91 13.59 13.39
C ASN A 103 -14.42 13.21 13.39
N PRO A 104 -13.88 12.53 12.36
CA PRO A 104 -12.46 12.35 12.26
C PRO A 104 -11.91 13.71 11.82
N GLY A 105 -11.67 14.59 12.79
CA GLY A 105 -11.16 15.96 12.59
C GLY A 105 -9.75 16.02 12.00
N TRP A 106 -9.24 14.92 11.45
CA TRP A 106 -7.98 14.83 10.74
C TRP A 106 -8.27 14.50 9.28
N ASN A 107 -8.73 15.51 8.53
CA ASN A 107 -8.42 15.60 7.11
C ASN A 107 -6.92 15.86 6.94
N ARG A 108 -6.13 14.83 7.23
CA ARG A 108 -4.74 14.72 6.82
C ARG A 108 -4.74 13.84 5.58
N SER A 109 -5.42 14.30 4.54
CA SER A 109 -4.93 13.98 3.21
C SER A 109 -3.53 14.59 3.15
N ILE A 110 -2.52 13.78 3.49
CA ILE A 110 -1.14 14.04 3.11
C ILE A 110 -1.20 13.94 1.58
N MET A 111 -1.65 15.03 0.96
CA MET A 111 -1.56 15.26 -0.47
C MET A 111 -0.06 15.32 -0.73
N VAL A 112 0.56 14.16 -0.93
CA VAL A 112 1.89 14.10 -1.52
C VAL A 112 1.67 14.64 -2.92
N SER A 113 1.94 15.92 -3.09
CA SER A 113 1.81 16.60 -4.37
C SER A 113 2.60 15.79 -5.38
N ILE A 114 1.96 15.46 -6.50
CA ILE A 114 2.52 14.67 -7.61
C ILE A 114 3.89 15.21 -8.10
N TRP A 115 4.23 16.43 -7.71
CA TRP A 115 5.50 17.10 -7.84
C TRP A 115 6.72 16.38 -7.24
N TRP A 116 6.56 15.54 -6.20
CA TRP A 116 7.71 14.81 -5.66
C TRP A 116 8.28 13.80 -6.68
N ARG A 117 7.42 13.24 -7.55
CA ARG A 117 7.85 12.36 -8.65
C ARG A 117 8.67 13.15 -9.68
N CYS A 118 8.25 14.39 -9.98
CA CYS A 118 9.01 15.28 -10.87
C CYS A 118 10.36 15.68 -10.27
N ALA A 119 10.42 15.95 -8.96
CA ALA A 119 11.66 16.26 -8.26
C ALA A 119 12.66 15.10 -8.30
N PHE A 120 12.18 13.86 -8.15
CA PHE A 120 13.04 12.67 -8.23
C PHE A 120 13.58 12.44 -9.64
N VAL A 121 12.73 12.62 -10.67
CA VAL A 121 13.14 12.53 -12.08
C VAL A 121 14.19 13.60 -12.42
N ALA A 122 14.00 14.84 -11.95
CA ALA A 122 14.98 15.90 -12.15
C ALA A 122 16.34 15.60 -11.49
N MET A 123 16.35 15.04 -10.27
CA MET A 123 17.57 14.58 -9.59
C MET A 123 18.30 13.48 -10.39
N CYS A 124 17.57 12.49 -10.92
CA CYS A 124 18.16 11.44 -11.75
C CYS A 124 18.79 11.99 -13.04
N ILE A 125 18.11 12.93 -13.72
CA ILE A 125 18.63 13.57 -14.94
C ILE A 125 19.89 14.38 -14.63
N LEU A 126 19.90 15.14 -13.53
CA LEU A 126 21.06 15.92 -13.09
C LEU A 126 22.24 14.99 -12.79
N SER A 127 22.03 13.91 -12.04
CA SER A 127 23.06 12.91 -11.74
C SER A 127 23.65 12.28 -13.01
N MET A 128 22.81 11.88 -13.98
CA MET A 128 23.29 11.34 -15.26
C MET A 128 24.11 12.35 -16.06
N SER A 129 23.71 13.63 -16.07
CA SER A 129 24.45 14.70 -16.75
C SER A 129 25.86 14.89 -16.15
N LEU A 130 25.97 14.88 -14.82
CA LEU A 130 27.27 14.95 -14.16
C LEU A 130 28.12 13.71 -14.48
N ALA A 131 27.55 12.50 -14.43
CA ALA A 131 28.29 11.28 -14.75
C ALA A 131 28.81 11.28 -16.21
N ALA A 132 27.98 11.71 -17.15
CA ALA A 132 28.38 11.84 -18.56
C ALA A 132 29.48 12.89 -18.75
N SER A 133 29.38 14.03 -18.06
CA SER A 133 30.40 15.09 -18.09
C SER A 133 31.74 14.60 -17.52
N THR A 134 31.71 13.94 -16.35
CA THR A 134 32.91 13.36 -15.73
C THR A 134 33.56 12.31 -16.63
N TRP A 135 32.75 11.42 -17.25
CA TRP A 135 33.26 10.43 -18.18
C TRP A 135 33.93 11.06 -19.42
N TYR A 136 33.30 12.10 -19.99
CA TYR A 136 33.85 12.82 -21.13
C TYR A 136 35.17 13.52 -20.80
N LEU A 137 35.26 14.18 -19.65
CA LEU A 137 36.49 14.84 -19.21
C LEU A 137 37.60 13.82 -18.94
N TYR A 138 37.29 12.69 -18.30
CA TYR A 138 38.25 11.61 -18.08
C TYR A 138 38.76 11.01 -19.39
N HIS A 139 37.88 10.82 -20.37
CA HIS A 139 38.28 10.37 -21.70
C HIS A 139 39.17 11.41 -22.40
N ARG A 140 38.91 12.70 -22.22
CA ARG A 140 39.77 13.76 -22.76
C ARG A 140 41.14 13.82 -22.08
N THR A 141 41.21 13.66 -20.76
CA THR A 141 42.51 13.68 -20.03
C THR A 141 43.38 12.49 -20.38
N THR A 142 42.80 11.29 -20.50
CA THR A 142 43.53 10.08 -20.90
C THR A 142 44.14 10.19 -22.31
N GLN A 143 43.39 10.77 -23.26
CA GLN A 143 43.91 11.05 -24.62
C GLN A 143 45.10 12.03 -24.60
N LEU A 144 45.08 13.03 -23.72
CA LEU A 144 46.17 14.00 -23.58
C LEU A 144 47.42 13.36 -22.96
N GLU A 145 47.24 12.47 -21.98
CA GLU A 145 48.34 11.71 -21.39
C GLU A 145 49.01 10.78 -22.41
N GLU A 146 48.25 10.11 -23.28
CA GLU A 146 48.83 9.30 -24.37
C GLU A 146 49.64 10.12 -25.37
N VAL A 147 49.13 11.30 -25.78
CA VAL A 147 49.86 12.20 -26.66
C VAL A 147 51.14 12.70 -25.99
N LEU A 148 51.09 13.03 -24.70
CA LEU A 148 52.27 13.43 -23.93
C LEU A 148 53.26 12.27 -23.75
N ILE A 149 52.82 11.05 -23.51
CA ILE A 149 53.69 9.86 -23.43
C ILE A 149 54.33 9.59 -24.78
N LYS A 150 53.59 9.73 -25.89
CA LYS A 150 54.11 9.57 -27.26
C LYS A 150 55.13 10.63 -27.64
N LEU A 151 54.98 11.86 -27.14
CA LEU A 151 55.94 12.96 -27.32
C LEU A 151 57.13 12.86 -26.36
N LYS A 152 56.92 12.33 -25.14
CA LYS A 152 57.94 12.17 -24.11
C LYS A 152 58.77 10.89 -24.26
N SER A 153 58.26 9.87 -24.94
CA SER A 153 59.04 8.70 -25.35
C SER A 153 60.01 9.12 -26.46
N PRO A 154 61.30 9.34 -26.16
CA PRO A 154 62.25 9.70 -27.19
C PRO A 154 62.45 8.49 -28.10
N ALA A 155 62.54 8.76 -29.39
CA ALA A 155 63.00 7.82 -30.40
C ALA A 155 64.35 7.18 -29.99
N VAL A 156 64.29 6.00 -29.38
CA VAL A 156 65.42 5.07 -29.12
C VAL A 156 64.80 3.69 -29.30
N ALA A 157 65.16 2.84 -30.25
CA ALA A 157 66.28 2.80 -31.17
C ALA A 157 65.82 2.08 -32.44
N ASN A 158 66.22 2.60 -33.60
CA ASN A 158 66.31 1.79 -34.82
C ASN A 158 67.75 2.01 -35.33
N PRO A 159 68.69 1.08 -35.11
CA PRO A 159 69.98 1.19 -35.77
C PRO A 159 69.78 0.87 -37.26
N LEU A 160 70.22 1.81 -38.09
CA LEU A 160 70.22 1.73 -39.56
C LEU A 160 70.97 0.49 -40.07
N PRO A 161 70.59 -0.06 -41.25
CA PRO A 161 71.22 -1.23 -41.82
C PRO A 161 72.65 -0.95 -42.29
N ALA A 162 73.58 -1.84 -41.94
CA ALA A 162 74.96 -1.80 -42.41
C ALA A 162 75.02 -1.96 -43.94
N SER A 163 75.74 -1.05 -44.60
CA SER A 163 76.08 -1.13 -46.02
C SER A 163 77.59 -1.13 -46.17
N HIS A 164 78.05 -2.05 -47.02
CA HIS A 164 79.41 -2.31 -47.53
C HIS A 164 80.45 -2.93 -46.59
#